data_AF-A0A350VWP5-F1
#
_entry.id   AF-A0A350VWP5-F1
#
_cell.length_a   1.000
_cell.length_b   1.000
_cell.length_c   1.000
_cell.angle_alpha   90.00
_cell.angle_beta   90.00
_cell.angle_gamma   90.00
#
_symmetry.space_group_name_H-M   'P 1'
#
loop_
_entity.id
_entity.type
_entity.pdbx_description
1 polymer ?
#
loop_
_entity_poly.entity_id
_entity_poly.type
_entity_poly.pdbx_seq_one_letter_code
_entity_poly.pdbx_strand_id
1 'polypeptide(L)' 'MRKQLQTKPFQIAITIHKDVAERLPAINSELARQAREILELNKSERHIRGGLATREKYLHLHNAHT' A
#
# COMPACT_ATOMS: atom_id res chain seq x y z
N MET A 1 -5.06 27.88 -13.08
CA MET A 1 -5.96 26.80 -12.60
C MET A 1 -5.15 25.51 -12.46
N ARG A 2 -4.81 25.09 -11.23
CA ARG A 2 -4.24 23.76 -11.00
C ARG A 2 -5.39 22.75 -11.08
N LYS A 3 -5.50 22.02 -12.19
CA LYS A 3 -6.40 20.86 -12.27
C LYS A 3 -5.90 19.85 -11.22
N GLN A 4 -6.70 19.61 -10.19
CA GLN A 4 -6.53 18.43 -9.36
C GLN A 4 -6.84 17.22 -10.27
N LEU A 5 -5.80 16.53 -10.72
CA LEU A 5 -5.99 15.24 -11.36
C LEU A 5 -6.55 14.29 -10.31
N GLN A 6 -7.84 13.93 -10.42
CA GLN A 6 -8.39 12.82 -9.67
C GLN A 6 -7.86 11.51 -10.27
N THR A 7 -6.66 11.13 -9.87
CA THR A 7 -6.04 9.87 -10.27
C THR A 7 -6.63 8.72 -9.43
N LYS A 8 -6.98 7.63 -10.10
CA LYS A 8 -7.53 6.44 -9.44
C LYS A 8 -6.50 5.89 -8.44
N PRO A 9 -6.89 5.56 -7.19
CA PRO A 9 -5.95 5.11 -6.15
C PRO A 9 -5.06 3.94 -6.58
N PHE A 10 -5.65 3.01 -7.35
CA PHE A 10 -4.95 1.84 -7.87
C PHE A 10 -3.85 2.20 -8.89
N GLN A 11 -4.12 3.16 -9.78
CA GLN A 11 -3.16 3.62 -10.78
C GLN A 11 -1.93 4.26 -10.11
N ILE A 12 -2.16 5.03 -9.04
CA ILE A 12 -1.10 5.65 -8.25
C ILE A 12 -0.28 4.58 -7.55
N ALA A 13 -0.93 3.61 -6.89
CA ALA A 13 -0.25 2.55 -6.16
C ALA A 13 0.69 1.73 -7.05
N ILE A 14 0.25 1.32 -8.26
CA ILE A 14 1.10 0.57 -9.19
C ILE A 14 2.30 1.40 -9.62
N THR A 15 2.08 2.67 -9.92
CA THR A 15 3.14 3.59 -10.38
C THR A 15 4.18 3.81 -9.27
N ILE A 16 3.73 4.00 -8.02
CA ILE A 16 4.62 4.12 -6.85
C ILE A 16 5.42 2.84 -6.65
N HIS A 17 4.79 1.67 -6.72
CA HIS A 17 5.49 0.40 -6.56
C HIS A 17 6.60 0.24 -7.60
N LYS A 18 6.32 0.57 -8.87
CA LYS A 18 7.31 0.50 -9.95
C LYS A 18 8.47 1.47 -9.74
N ASP A 19 8.16 2.71 -9.37
CA ASP A 19 9.17 3.74 -9.12
C ASP A 19 10.08 3.36 -7.93
N VAL A 20 9.52 2.84 -6.84
CA VAL A 20 10.27 2.45 -5.63
C VAL A 20 11.07 1.16 -5.84
N ALA A 21 10.53 0.17 -6.56
CA ALA A 21 11.17 -1.14 -6.72
C ALA A 21 12.23 -1.16 -7.84
N GLU A 22 11.99 -0.44 -8.93
CA GLU A 22 12.80 -0.53 -10.15
C GLU A 22 13.65 0.71 -10.41
N ARG A 23 13.08 1.92 -10.25
CA ARG A 23 13.78 3.17 -10.62
C ARG A 23 14.64 3.73 -9.48
N LEU A 24 14.14 3.68 -8.25
CA LEU A 24 14.81 4.22 -7.08
C LEU A 24 16.23 3.62 -6.86
N PRO A 25 16.46 2.30 -7.01
CA PRO A 25 17.82 1.74 -6.87
C PRO A 25 18.84 2.31 -7.85
N ALA A 26 18.40 2.68 -9.06
CA ALA A 26 19.26 3.26 -10.09
C ALA A 26 19.56 4.75 -9.85
N ILE A 27 18.70 5.45 -9.11
CA ILE A 27 18.83 6.89 -8.81
C ILE A 27 19.56 7.10 -7.46
N ASN A 28 19.15 6.35 -6.44
CA ASN A 28 19.68 6.45 -5.08
C ASN A 28 19.59 5.10 -4.37
N SER A 29 20.73 4.40 -4.32
CA SER A 29 20.84 3.07 -3.73
C SER A 29 20.63 3.05 -2.22
N GLU A 30 21.06 4.08 -1.49
CA GLU A 30 20.90 4.16 -0.03
C GLU A 30 19.43 4.36 0.35
N LEU A 31 18.72 5.27 -0.34
CA LEU A 31 17.29 5.45 -0.12
C LEU A 31 16.49 4.20 -0.51
N ALA A 32 16.90 3.48 -1.57
CA ALA A 32 16.29 2.21 -1.95
C ALA A 32 16.46 1.13 -0.87
N ARG A 33 17.62 1.11 -0.19
CA ARG A 33 17.89 0.18 0.93
C ARG A 33 16.94 0.44 2.10
N GLN A 34 16.78 1.70 2.49
CA GLN A 34 15.85 2.11 3.55
C GLN A 34 14.39 1.79 3.19
N ALA A 35 13.99 2.08 1.94
CA ALA A 35 12.64 1.75 1.47
C ALA A 35 12.39 0.23 1.49
N ARG A 36 13.41 -0.59 1.20
CA ARG A 36 13.30 -2.05 1.24
C ARG A 36 13.03 -2.57 2.65
N GLU A 37 13.69 -2.03 3.68
CA GLU A 37 13.42 -2.41 5.08
C GLU A 37 11.95 -2.19 5.45
N ILE A 38 11.39 -1.03 5.08
CA ILE A 38 9.97 -0.70 5.32
C ILE A 38 9.04 -1.64 4.53
N LEU A 39 9.39 -1.97 3.28
CA LEU A 39 8.59 -2.89 2.46
C LEU A 39 8.55 -4.31 3.04
N GLU A 40 9.67 -4.80 3.59
CA GLU A 40 9.71 -6.12 4.21
C GLU A 40 8.90 -6.16 5.51
N LEU A 41 8.97 -5.12 6.35
CA LEU A 41 8.08 -4.98 7.51
C LEU A 41 6.61 -4.97 7.10
N ASN A 42 6.25 -4.19 6.08
CA ASN A 42 4.87 -4.13 5.59
C ASN A 42 4.37 -5.48 5.07
N LYS A 43 5.26 -6.30 4.48
CA LYS A 43 4.92 -7.66 4.02
C LYS A 43 4.72 -8.61 5.19
N SER A 44 5.57 -8.56 6.21
CA SER A 44 5.43 -9.44 7.39
C SER A 44 4.11 -9.16 8.14
N GLU A 45 3.72 -7.89 8.24
CA GLU A 45 2.47 -7.47 8.89
C GLU A 45 1.21 -7.66 8.02
N ARG A 46 1.35 -7.97 6.72
CA ARG A 46 0.20 -8.08 5.80
C ARG A 46 -0.85 -9.07 6.27
N HIS A 47 -0.44 -10.20 6.84
CA HIS A 47 -1.37 -11.24 7.28
C HIS A 47 -2.18 -10.81 8.51
N ILE A 48 -1.56 -10.06 9.42
CA ILE A 48 -2.26 -9.44 10.58
C ILE A 48 -3.32 -8.47 10.06
N ARG A 49 -2.94 -7.59 9.15
CA ARG A 49 -3.87 -6.64 8.50
C ARG A 49 -5.00 -7.37 7.75
N GLY A 50 -4.69 -8.47 7.06
CA GLY A 50 -5.68 -9.30 6.37
C GLY A 50 -6.68 -9.97 7.31
N GLY A 51 -6.22 -10.46 8.47
CA GLY A 51 -7.07 -11.00 9.52
C GLY A 51 -8.01 -9.94 10.11
N LEU A 52 -7.49 -8.73 10.39
CA LEU A 52 -8.30 -7.60 10.86
C LEU A 52 -9.36 -7.20 9.83
N ALA A 53 -8.99 -7.07 8.56
CA ALA A 53 -9.93 -6.73 7.49
C ALA A 53 -11.06 -7.78 7.33
N THR A 54 -10.73 -9.07 7.51
CA THR A 54 -11.74 -10.14 7.48
C THR A 54 -12.68 -10.02 8.68
N ARG A 55 -12.15 -9.84 9.89
CA ARG A 55 -12.97 -9.64 11.10
C ARG A 55 -13.91 -8.44 10.95
N GLU A 56 -13.40 -7.31 10.48
CA GLU A 56 -14.20 -6.09 10.27
C GLU A 56 -15.31 -6.30 9.23
N LYS A 57 -15.03 -6.99 8.12
CA LYS A 57 -16.03 -7.31 7.09
C LYS A 57 -17.25 -8.01 7.71
N TYR A 58 -17.03 -9.04 8.52
CA TYR A 58 -18.13 -9.80 9.12
C TYR A 58 -18.81 -9.08 10.29
N LEU A 59 -18.08 -8.25 11.05
CA LEU A 59 -18.68 -7.41 12.09
C LEU A 59 -19.65 -6.37 11.49
N HIS A 60 -19.26 -5.70 10.40
CA HIS A 60 -20.14 -4.74 9.72
C HIS A 60 -21.33 -5.43 9.05
N LEU A 61 -21.16 -6.63 8.49
CA LEU A 61 -22.27 -7.42 7.94
C LEU A 61 -23.28 -7.83 9.04
N HIS A 62 -22.81 -8.19 10.23
CA HIS A 62 -23.70 -8.51 11.36
C HIS A 62 -24.51 -7.28 11.80
N ASN A 63 -23.84 -6.13 11.95
CA ASN A 63 -24.50 -4.87 12.34
C ASN A 63 -25.42 -4.27 11.26
N ALA A 64 -25.28 -4.70 9.99
CA ALA A 64 -26.17 -4.27 8.90
C ALA A 64 -27.46 -5.09 8.82
N HIS A 65 -27.53 -6.23 9.52
CA HIS A 65 -28.68 -7.15 9.52
C HIS A 65 -29.49 -7.13 10.82
N THR A 66 -29.02 -6.42 11.86
CA THR A 66 -29.75 -6.11 13.10
C THR A 66 -30.22 -4.67 13.09
#